data_AF-A0A7V3SKS6-F1
#
_entry.id   AF-A0A7V3SKS6-F1
#
_cell.length_a   1.000
_cell.length_b   1.000
_cell.length_c   1.000
_cell.angle_alpha   90.00
_cell.angle_beta   90.00
_cell.angle_gamma   90.00
#
_symmetry.space_group_name_H-M   'P 1'
#
loop_
_entity.id
_entity.type
_entity.pdbx_description
1 polymer ?
#
loop_
_entity_poly.entity_id
_entity_poly.type
_entity_poly.pdbx_seq_one_letter_code
_entity_poly.pdbx_strand_id
1 'polypeptide(L)'
;MMRVEPRETMDIQRWKLRDAARQLEAQFLHQLLRAMRRTIVSTQSSYTIQMYTDMMDEALARQLAQSDQFGLGRLIYEKLSPYLQTPERGSGGNEHEQTG
;
A
#
# COMPACT_ATOMS: atom_id res chain seq x y z
N MET A 1 -18.02 -28.22 0.51
CA MET A 1 -16.80 -27.41 0.73
C MET A 1 -16.19 -27.11 -0.64
N MET A 2 -16.14 -25.84 -1.03
CA MET A 2 -15.55 -25.43 -2.31
C MET A 2 -14.02 -25.40 -2.12
N ARG A 3 -13.29 -26.30 -2.78
CA ARG A 3 -11.83 -26.26 -2.83
C ARG A 3 -11.44 -25.12 -3.78
N VAL A 4 -10.98 -24.01 -3.22
CA VAL A 4 -10.40 -22.91 -3.99
C VAL A 4 -9.04 -23.39 -4.49
N GLU A 5 -8.85 -23.37 -5.81
CA GLU A 5 -7.63 -23.88 -6.45
C GLU A 5 -6.41 -22.99 -6.08
N PRO A 6 -5.20 -23.54 -5.95
CA PRO A 6 -4.00 -22.78 -5.54
C PRO A 6 -3.68 -21.57 -6.42
N ARG A 7 -4.03 -21.62 -7.72
CA ARG A 7 -3.84 -20.51 -8.66
C ARG A 7 -4.74 -19.31 -8.34
N GLU A 8 -6.00 -19.55 -8.00
CA GLU A 8 -6.98 -18.50 -7.67
C GLU A 8 -6.57 -17.72 -6.42
N THR A 9 -6.03 -18.42 -5.42
CA THR A 9 -5.53 -17.79 -4.19
C THR A 9 -4.36 -16.83 -4.47
N MET A 10 -3.46 -17.19 -5.39
CA MET A 10 -2.30 -16.37 -5.74
C MET A 10 -2.69 -15.10 -6.50
N ASP A 11 -3.67 -15.18 -7.38
CA ASP A 11 -4.18 -14.01 -8.10
C ASP A 11 -4.84 -13.00 -7.16
N ILE A 12 -5.59 -13.50 -6.16
CA ILE A 12 -6.18 -12.67 -5.10
C ILE A 12 -5.10 -11.95 -4.28
N GLN A 13 -4.01 -12.64 -3.90
CA GLN A 13 -2.92 -12.02 -3.13
C GLN A 13 -2.19 -10.94 -3.94
N ARG A 14 -1.92 -11.20 -5.22
CA ARG A 14 -1.31 -10.21 -6.12
C ARG A 14 -2.19 -8.97 -6.28
N TRP A 15 -3.49 -9.17 -6.45
CA TRP A 15 -4.45 -8.08 -6.54
C TRP A 15 -4.48 -7.25 -5.24
N LYS A 16 -4.57 -7.90 -4.08
CA LYS A 16 -4.54 -7.22 -2.78
C LYS A 16 -3.26 -6.42 -2.57
N LEU A 17 -2.11 -6.99 -2.93
CA LEU A 17 -0.83 -6.29 -2.81
C LEU A 17 -0.80 -5.04 -3.69
N ARG A 18 -1.26 -5.14 -4.94
CA ARG A 18 -1.33 -4.00 -5.85
C ARG A 18 -2.26 -2.91 -5.32
N ASP A 19 -3.42 -3.29 -4.81
CA ASP A 19 -4.38 -2.35 -4.24
C ASP A 19 -3.82 -1.66 -2.99
N ALA A 20 -3.22 -2.42 -2.07
CA ALA A 20 -2.57 -1.87 -0.88
C ALA A 20 -1.42 -0.92 -1.23
N ALA A 21 -0.58 -1.27 -2.22
CA ALA A 21 0.50 -0.42 -2.67
C ALA A 21 0.00 0.92 -3.24
N ARG A 22 -1.12 0.89 -3.99
CA ARG A 22 -1.79 2.08 -4.51
C ARG A 22 -2.38 2.95 -3.40
N GLN A 23 -3.02 2.32 -2.40
CA GLN A 23 -3.53 3.03 -1.23
C GLN A 23 -2.40 3.70 -0.45
N LEU A 24 -1.25 3.05 -0.29
CA LEU A 24 -0.09 3.64 0.35
C LEU A 24 0.45 4.85 -0.42
N GLU A 25 0.53 4.77 -1.75
CA GLU A 25 0.89 5.92 -2.60
C GLU A 25 -0.10 7.08 -2.41
N ALA A 26 -1.40 6.82 -2.35
CA ALA A 26 -2.40 7.85 -2.10
C ALA A 26 -2.18 8.54 -0.73
N GLN A 27 -1.87 7.77 0.32
CA GLN A 27 -1.57 8.34 1.63
C GLN A 27 -0.31 9.21 1.60
N PHE A 28 0.74 8.74 0.92
CA PHE A 28 1.97 9.51 0.75
C PHE A 28 1.72 10.83 0.01
N LEU A 29 0.98 10.78 -1.10
CA LEU A 29 0.63 11.95 -1.90
C LEU A 29 -0.22 12.95 -1.10
N HIS A 30 -1.16 12.48 -0.29
CA HIS A 30 -1.94 13.35 0.58
C HIS A 30 -1.03 14.10 1.58
N GLN A 31 -0.09 13.38 2.21
CA GLN A 31 0.87 13.99 3.12
C GLN A 31 1.80 14.98 2.41
N LEU A 32 2.21 14.67 1.17
CA LEU A 32 3.01 15.56 0.34
C LEU A 32 2.27 16.85 0.00
N LEU A 33 1.02 16.75 -0.48
CA LEU A 33 0.17 17.89 -0.78
C LEU A 33 -0.05 18.75 0.46
N ARG A 34 -0.31 18.13 1.61
CA ARG A 34 -0.47 18.82 2.89
C ARG A 34 0.81 19.53 3.32
N ALA A 35 1.98 18.92 3.12
CA ALA A 35 3.27 19.54 3.41
C ALA A 35 3.55 20.74 2.49
N MET A 36 3.30 20.60 1.19
CA MET A 36 3.42 21.70 0.21
C MET A 36 2.47 22.85 0.54
N ARG A 37 1.24 22.56 0.98
CA ARG A 37 0.27 23.58 1.38
C ARG A 37 0.74 24.41 2.57
N ARG A 38 1.40 23.77 3.55
CA ARG A 38 1.93 24.46 4.74
C ARG A 38 3.00 25.51 4.40
N THR A 39 3.63 25.44 3.23
CA THR A 39 4.60 26.44 2.79
C THR A 39 3.95 27.70 2.19
N ILE A 40 2.63 27.68 1.96
CA ILE A 40 1.88 28.83 1.45
C ILE A 40 1.37 29.65 2.63
N VAL A 41 1.79 30.92 2.72
CA VAL A 41 1.30 31.86 3.75
C VAL A 41 -0.16 32.17 3.44
N SER A 42 -1.09 31.64 4.25
CA SER A 42 -2.52 31.95 4.15
C SER A 42 -2.91 33.01 5.18
N THR A 43 -3.52 34.09 4.71
CA THR A 43 -4.05 35.18 5.55
C THR A 43 -5.49 34.93 6.02
N GLN A 44 -6.14 33.87 5.52
CA GLN A 44 -7.54 33.53 5.79
C GLN A 44 -7.63 32.03 6.09
N SER A 45 -7.43 31.63 7.35
CA SER A 45 -7.55 30.22 7.74
C SER A 45 -8.67 30.04 8.76
N SER A 46 -9.89 29.80 8.29
CA SER A 46 -10.93 29.23 9.17
C SER A 46 -10.72 27.72 9.29
N TYR A 47 -11.11 27.15 10.43
CA TYR A 47 -11.06 25.71 10.67
C TYR A 47 -11.85 24.92 9.60
N THR A 48 -13.02 25.45 9.20
CA THR A 48 -13.87 24.85 8.16
C THR A 48 -13.19 24.82 6.79
N ILE A 49 -12.48 25.89 6.41
CA ILE A 49 -11.72 25.93 5.16
C ILE A 49 -10.61 24.88 5.20
N GLN A 50 -9.87 24.78 6.31
CA GLN A 50 -8.80 23.79 6.45
C GLN A 50 -9.32 22.36 6.31
N MET A 51 -10.45 22.02 6.95
CA MET A 51 -11.05 20.69 6.85
C MET A 51 -11.50 20.36 5.43
N TYR A 52 -12.23 21.27 4.76
CA TYR A 52 -12.66 21.08 3.38
C TYR A 52 -11.46 20.89 2.43
N THR A 53 -10.44 21.68 2.66
CA THR A 53 -9.20 21.68 1.89
C THR A 53 -8.40 20.38 2.06
N ASP A 54 -8.40 19.82 3.27
CA ASP A 54 -7.78 18.51 3.57
C ASP A 54 -8.53 17.37 2.85
N MET A 55 -9.88 17.40 2.87
CA MET A 55 -10.69 16.46 2.07
C MET A 55 -10.43 16.58 0.57
N MET A 56 -10.23 17.80 0.07
CA MET A 56 -9.87 18.03 -1.34
C MET A 56 -8.50 17.43 -1.67
N ASP A 57 -7.48 17.61 -0.81
CA ASP A 57 -6.16 16.98 -0.99
C ASP A 57 -6.26 15.47 -1.01
N GLU A 58 -7.08 14.89 -0.14
CA GLU A 58 -7.29 13.44 -0.07
C GLU A 58 -7.92 12.89 -1.36
N ALA A 59 -8.94 13.57 -1.89
CA ALA A 59 -9.55 13.20 -3.16
C ALA A 59 -8.56 13.31 -4.33
N LEU A 60 -7.79 14.39 -4.36
CA LEU A 60 -6.75 14.58 -5.38
C LEU A 60 -5.67 13.51 -5.28
N ALA A 61 -5.16 13.22 -4.08
CA ALA A 61 -4.15 12.21 -3.84
C ALA A 61 -4.61 10.81 -4.29
N ARG A 62 -5.87 10.45 -4.01
CA ARG A 62 -6.47 9.22 -4.54
C ARG A 62 -6.46 9.21 -6.07
N GLN A 63 -6.93 10.28 -6.71
CA GLN A 63 -6.95 10.35 -8.18
C GLN A 63 -5.55 10.28 -8.80
N LEU A 64 -4.55 10.88 -8.16
CA LEU A 64 -3.16 10.83 -8.60
C LEU A 64 -2.54 9.44 -8.42
N ALA A 65 -2.79 8.77 -7.30
CA ALA A 65 -2.40 7.36 -7.13
C ALA A 65 -3.17 6.45 -8.11
N GLN A 66 -4.29 6.92 -8.66
CA GLN A 66 -5.00 6.18 -9.69
C GLN A 66 -4.37 6.26 -11.08
N SER A 67 -3.72 7.36 -11.41
CA SER A 67 -3.14 7.59 -12.74
C SER A 67 -1.82 6.84 -12.97
N ASP A 68 -1.27 6.17 -11.95
CA ASP A 68 -0.02 5.41 -12.03
C ASP A 68 1.19 6.29 -12.45
N GLN A 69 1.05 7.62 -12.40
CA GLN A 69 2.03 8.60 -12.88
C GLN A 69 3.16 8.87 -11.89
N PHE A 70 2.91 8.73 -10.58
CA PHE A 70 3.95 8.90 -9.54
C PHE A 70 4.84 7.68 -9.38
N GLY A 71 4.31 6.47 -9.64
CA GLY A 71 5.07 5.23 -9.76
C GLY A 71 5.57 4.64 -8.43
N LEU A 72 5.29 5.26 -7.28
CA LEU A 72 5.64 4.74 -5.96
C LEU A 72 4.85 3.46 -5.67
N GLY A 73 3.54 3.47 -5.95
CA GLY A 73 2.68 2.29 -5.77
C GLY A 73 3.15 1.10 -6.62
N ARG A 74 3.54 1.38 -7.88
CA ARG A 74 4.14 0.39 -8.77
C ARG A 74 5.46 -0.16 -8.21
N LEU A 75 6.36 0.71 -7.77
CA LEU A 75 7.65 0.32 -7.20
C LEU A 75 7.47 -0.59 -5.98
N ILE A 76 6.55 -0.25 -5.07
CA ILE A 76 6.24 -1.05 -3.89
C ILE A 76 5.72 -2.44 -4.30
N TYR A 77 4.78 -2.48 -5.25
CA TYR A 77 4.27 -3.76 -5.77
C TYR A 77 5.39 -4.60 -6.39
N GLU A 78 6.26 -4.02 -7.20
CA GLU A 78 7.40 -4.72 -7.82
C GLU A 78 8.37 -5.26 -6.78
N LYS A 79 8.66 -4.50 -5.72
CA LYS A 79 9.57 -4.95 -4.64
C LYS A 79 8.95 -5.99 -3.73
N LEU A 80 7.63 -5.95 -3.51
CA LEU A 80 6.96 -6.85 -2.57
C LEU A 80 6.39 -8.11 -3.23
N SER A 81 6.06 -8.07 -4.53
CA SER A 81 5.47 -9.21 -5.25
C SER A 81 6.31 -10.50 -5.24
N PRO A 82 7.66 -10.48 -5.16
CA PRO A 82 8.46 -11.70 -5.03
C PRO A 82 8.24 -12.42 -3.69
N TYR A 83 7.93 -11.68 -2.62
CA TYR A 83 7.74 -12.25 -1.28
C TYR A 83 6.41 -13.02 -1.16
N LEU A 84 5.43 -12.77 -2.04
CA LEU A 84 4.19 -13.56 -2.10
C LEU A 84 4.43 -15.04 -2.47
N GLN A 85 5.62 -15.38 -2.98
CA GLN A 85 6.01 -16.73 -3.40
C GLN A 85 6.83 -17.48 -2.37
N THR A 86 7.11 -16.88 -1.20
CA THR A 86 7.78 -17.59 -0.11
C THR A 86 6.70 -18.21 0.78
N PRO A 87 6.30 -19.47 0.56
CA PRO A 87 5.80 -20.24 1.69
C PRO A 87 6.97 -20.28 2.67
N GLU A 88 6.72 -19.86 3.90
CA GLU A 88 7.56 -20.09 5.07
C GLU A 88 8.53 -21.27 4.84
N ARG A 89 9.79 -20.99 4.48
CA ARG A 89 10.86 -21.93 4.77
C ARG A 89 11.13 -21.76 6.26
N GLY A 90 10.27 -22.40 7.05
CA GLY A 90 10.58 -22.76 8.42
C GLY A 90 11.94 -23.44 8.39
N SER A 91 12.92 -22.75 8.96
CA SER A 91 14.27 -23.24 9.21
C SER A 91 14.19 -24.49 10.09
N GLY A 92 15.10 -25.44 9.82
CA GLY A 92 15.12 -26.76 10.44
C GLY A 92 15.54 -26.78 11.92
N GLY A 93 15.39 -27.97 12.51
CA GLY A 93 16.01 -28.35 13.77
C GLY A 93 15.11 -29.25 14.61
N ASN A 94 15.21 -30.56 14.43
CA ASN A 94 15.14 -31.57 15.50
C ASN A 94 15.66 -32.91 14.93
N GLU A 95 16.97 -32.96 14.71
CA GLU A 95 17.73 -34.21 14.71
C GLU A 95 17.98 -34.60 16.18
N HIS A 96 16.98 -35.20 16.83
CA HIS A 96 17.22 -35.97 18.05
C HIS A 96 16.15 -37.06 18.16
N GLU A 97 16.48 -38.25 17.68
CA GLU A 97 16.12 -39.47 18.40
C GLU A 97 17.22 -40.52 18.15
N GLN A 98 18.25 -40.47 19.01
CA GLN A 98 18.95 -41.68 19.42
C GLN A 98 17.97 -42.50 20.24
N THR A 99 17.68 -43.74 19.83
CA THR A 99 17.76 -44.99 20.62
C THR A 99 16.78 -46.04 20.07
N GLY A 100 17.32 -47.24 19.84
CA GLY A 100 16.59 -48.43 19.38
C GLY A 100 17.53 -49.42 18.73
#